data_AF-I1C288-F1
#
_entry.id   AF-I1C288-F1
#
_cell.length_a   1.000
_cell.length_b   1.000
_cell.length_c   1.000
_cell.angle_alpha   90.00
_cell.angle_beta   90.00
_cell.angle_gamma   90.00
#
_symmetry.space_group_name_H-M   'P 1'
#
loop_
_entity.id
_entity.type
_entity.pdbx_description
1 polymer ?
#
loop_
_entity_poly.entity_id
_entity_poly.type
_entity_poly.pdbx_seq_one_letter_code
_entity_poly.pdbx_strand_id
1 'polypeptide(L)'
;MELAKPDVFVCIETLRLYVDRLAFKSYRAAHKPRLTARHRKSRLHWAKEHINWIKDQWRNVVWFDESRFCMKYSKRVSAVKWDGGGAMAWVVFGGEVLDL
;
A
#
# COMPACT_ATOMS: atom_id res chain seq x y z
N MET A 1 7.85 -10.93 -18.57
CA MET A 1 7.35 -12.25 -18.18
C MET A 1 5.99 -12.44 -18.83
N GLU A 2 5.99 -13.04 -20.02
CA GLU A 2 4.76 -13.52 -20.64
C GLU A 2 4.17 -14.62 -19.75
N LEU A 3 2.95 -14.42 -19.26
CA LEU A 3 2.11 -15.52 -18.84
C LEU A 3 1.40 -16.03 -20.09
N ALA A 4 2.12 -16.80 -20.91
CA ALA A 4 1.48 -17.70 -21.86
C ALA A 4 0.54 -18.59 -21.04
N LYS A 5 -0.76 -18.55 -21.32
CA LYS A 5 -1.76 -19.40 -20.67
C LYS A 5 -1.84 -20.69 -21.48
N PRO A 6 -1.37 -21.83 -20.96
CA PRO A 6 -1.89 -23.09 -21.46
C PRO A 6 -3.30 -23.24 -20.88
N ASP A 7 -4.22 -23.82 -21.67
CA ASP A 7 -5.53 -24.31 -21.20
C ASP A 7 -5.33 -25.46 -20.19
N VAL A 8 -4.73 -25.14 -19.04
CA VAL A 8 -4.50 -26.10 -17.96
C VAL A 8 -5.71 -26.07 -17.05
N PHE A 9 -6.53 -27.10 -17.17
CA PHE A 9 -7.55 -27.39 -16.19
C PHE A 9 -6.89 -27.94 -14.92
N VAL A 10 -6.59 -27.05 -13.97
CA VAL A 10 -6.05 -27.41 -12.66
C VAL A 10 -7.20 -27.52 -11.66
N CYS A 11 -7.23 -28.60 -10.86
CA CYS A 11 -8.22 -28.72 -9.80
C CYS A 11 -7.91 -27.73 -8.66
N ILE A 12 -8.96 -27.28 -7.97
CA ILE A 12 -8.84 -26.31 -6.86
C ILE A 12 -7.88 -26.81 -5.77
N GLU A 13 -7.84 -28.12 -5.55
CA GLU A 13 -6.98 -28.74 -4.52
C GLU A 13 -5.49 -28.59 -4.84
N THR A 14 -5.10 -28.80 -6.10
CA THR A 14 -3.73 -28.57 -6.56
C THR A 14 -3.32 -27.12 -6.36
N LEU A 15 -4.23 -26.17 -6.59
CA LEU A 15 -3.97 -24.74 -6.38
C LEU A 15 -3.77 -24.41 -4.89
N ARG A 16 -4.58 -24.99 -4.00
CA ARG A 16 -4.44 -24.81 -2.54
C ARG A 16 -3.10 -25.32 -2.03
N LEU A 17 -2.73 -26.56 -2.39
CA LEU A 17 -1.45 -27.16 -2.02
C LEU A 17 -0.27 -26.32 -2.49
N TYR A 18 -0.35 -25.76 -3.70
CA TYR A 18 0.72 -24.93 -4.25
C TYR A 18 0.85 -23.59 -3.52
N VAL A 19 -0.27 -22.93 -3.21
CA VAL A 19 -0.30 -21.68 -2.43
C VAL A 19 0.28 -21.91 -1.03
N ASP A 20 -0.10 -23.01 -0.36
CA ASP A 20 0.39 -23.36 0.97
C ASP A 20 1.88 -23.68 0.97
N ARG A 21 2.35 -24.45 -0.02
CA ARG A 21 3.78 -24.79 -0.19
C ARG A 21 4.64 -23.55 -0.40
N LEU A 22 4.12 -22.55 -1.11
CA LEU A 22 4.81 -21.27 -1.33
C LEU A 22 4.63 -20.28 -0.17
N ALA A 23 3.96 -20.70 0.91
CA ALA A 23 3.64 -19.87 2.07
C ALA A 23 2.91 -18.56 1.70
N PHE A 24 2.17 -18.57 0.59
CA PHE A 24 1.38 -17.42 0.19
C PHE A 24 0.16 -17.29 1.09
N LYS A 25 -0.03 -16.10 1.65
CA LYS A 25 -1.19 -15.74 2.46
C LYS A 25 -2.06 -14.76 1.70
N SER A 26 -3.37 -14.91 1.82
CA SER A 26 -4.31 -13.90 1.33
C SER A 26 -4.44 -12.77 2.36
N TYR A 27 -4.43 -11.54 1.87
CA TYR A 27 -4.68 -10.34 2.67
C TYR A 27 -5.84 -9.57 2.07
N ARG A 28 -6.68 -8.98 2.92
CA ARG A 28 -7.67 -8.00 2.47
C ARG A 28 -6.92 -6.77 2.00
N ALA A 29 -7.12 -6.37 0.73
CA ALA A 29 -6.55 -5.14 0.22
C ALA A 29 -6.98 -3.96 1.09
N ALA A 30 -6.01 -3.10 1.46
CA ALA A 30 -6.30 -1.88 2.20
C ALA A 30 -7.24 -0.99 1.39
N HIS A 31 -8.24 -0.39 2.05
CA HIS A 31 -9.13 0.56 1.42
C HIS A 31 -8.35 1.82 1.04
N LYS A 32 -8.15 2.05 -0.26
CA LYS A 32 -7.46 3.23 -0.79
C LYS A 32 -8.48 4.16 -1.45
N PRO A 33 -8.42 5.48 -1.21
CA PRO A 33 -9.25 6.43 -1.93
C PRO A 33 -9.05 6.30 -3.44
N ARG A 34 -10.13 6.44 -4.21
CA ARG A 34 -10.06 6.41 -5.67
C ARG A 34 -9.27 7.62 -6.17
N LEU A 35 -8.16 7.38 -6.86
CA LEU A 35 -7.38 8.45 -7.49
C LEU A 35 -8.12 8.99 -8.70
N THR A 36 -8.39 10.30 -8.70
CA THR A 36 -8.91 11.03 -9.87
C THR A 36 -7.83 11.14 -10.95
N ALA A 37 -8.24 11.43 -12.20
CA ALA A 37 -7.29 11.64 -13.29
C ALA A 37 -6.29 12.76 -12.98
N ARG A 38 -6.75 13.83 -12.32
CA ARG A 38 -5.90 14.93 -11.85
C ARG A 38 -4.83 14.44 -10.88
N HIS A 39 -5.19 13.65 -9.87
CA HIS A 39 -4.23 13.12 -8.89
C HIS A 39 -3.16 12.27 -9.56
N ARG A 40 -3.53 11.44 -10.55
CA ARG A 40 -2.56 10.61 -11.28
C ARG A 40 -1.58 11.47 -12.08
N LYS A 41 -2.08 12.50 -12.79
CA LYS A 41 -1.23 13.42 -13.55
C LYS A 41 -0.25 14.17 -12.65
N SER A 42 -0.73 14.75 -11.54
CA SER A 42 0.12 15.49 -10.60
C SER A 42 1.19 14.58 -9.97
N ARG A 43 0.81 13.36 -9.54
CA ARG A 43 1.77 12.39 -8.98
C ARG A 43 2.82 11.96 -10.00
N LEU A 44 2.41 11.71 -11.25
CA LEU A 44 3.33 11.33 -12.32
C LEU A 44 4.30 12.47 -12.66
N HIS A 45 3.79 13.70 -12.74
CA HIS A 45 4.61 14.86 -13.02
C HIS A 45 5.67 15.07 -11.92
N TRP A 46 5.25 15.07 -10.66
CA TRP A 46 6.14 15.18 -9.52
C TRP A 46 7.22 14.08 -9.53
N ALA A 47 6.82 12.82 -9.72
CA ALA A 47 7.78 11.71 -9.80
C ALA A 47 8.80 11.85 -10.94
N LYS A 48 8.39 12.39 -12.10
CA LYS A 48 9.31 12.64 -13.22
C LYS A 48 10.31 13.75 -12.94
N GLU A 49 9.88 14.82 -12.29
CA GLU A 49 10.77 15.94 -11.92
C GLU A 49 11.82 15.51 -10.88
N HIS A 50 11.46 14.55 -10.02
CA HIS A 50 12.27 14.15 -8.87
C HIS A 50 13.02 12.82 -9.09
N ILE A 51 13.01 12.28 -10.32
CA ILE A 51 13.63 10.97 -10.63
C ILE A 51 15.16 10.97 -10.43
N ASN A 52 15.81 12.10 -10.66
CA ASN A 52 17.26 12.27 -10.56
C ASN A 52 17.70 12.88 -9.23
N TRP A 53 16.82 12.89 -8.21
CA TRP A 53 17.15 13.46 -6.92
C TRP A 53 18.20 12.62 -6.18
N ILE A 54 19.22 13.31 -5.66
CA ILE A 54 20.25 12.70 -4.82
C ILE A 54 19.74 12.54 -3.38
N LYS A 55 20.38 11.66 -2.60
CA LYS A 55 19.94 11.33 -1.22
C LYS A 55 19.70 12.57 -0.35
N ASP A 56 20.55 13.58 -0.43
CA ASP A 56 20.39 14.81 0.38
C ASP A 56 19.14 15.61 0.01
N GLN A 57 18.71 15.56 -1.25
CA GLN A 57 17.45 16.18 -1.66
C GLN A 57 16.24 15.42 -1.11
N TRP A 58 16.32 14.09 -1.05
CA TRP A 58 15.28 13.26 -0.40
C TRP A 58 15.20 13.49 1.11
N ARG A 59 16.32 13.74 1.79
CA ARG A 59 16.35 14.08 3.23
C ARG A 59 15.56 15.35 3.56
N ASN A 60 15.45 16.26 2.60
CA ASN A 60 14.69 17.50 2.74
C ASN A 60 13.19 17.32 2.44
N VAL A 61 12.75 16.14 1.99
CA VAL A 61 11.32 15.86 1.81
C VAL A 61 10.71 15.42 3.12
N VAL A 62 9.78 16.23 3.62
CA VAL A 62 8.94 15.87 4.77
C VAL A 62 7.67 15.22 4.26
N TRP A 63 7.42 13.98 4.67
CA TRP A 63 6.19 13.28 4.36
C TRP A 63 5.19 13.44 5.49
N PHE A 64 3.98 13.83 5.14
CA PHE A 64 2.84 13.86 6.05
C PHE A 64 1.78 12.88 5.54
N ASP A 65 1.34 11.95 6.39
CA ASP A 65 0.22 11.06 6.09
C ASP A 65 -0.77 11.02 7.25
N GLU A 66 -2.06 10.94 6.92
CA GLU A 66 -3.13 10.82 7.90
C GLU A 66 -3.36 9.35 8.22
N SER A 67 -2.88 8.91 9.39
CA SER A 67 -3.13 7.56 9.87
C SER A 67 -4.32 7.53 10.83
N ARG A 68 -5.22 6.56 10.60
CA ARG A 68 -6.40 6.34 11.44
C ARG A 68 -6.04 5.38 12.58
N PHE A 69 -5.94 5.88 13.80
CA PHE A 69 -5.77 5.04 14.98
C PHE A 69 -7.14 4.67 15.56
N CYS A 70 -7.50 3.39 15.46
CA CYS A 70 -8.66 2.85 16.17
C CYS A 70 -8.24 2.45 17.58
N MET A 71 -8.76 3.13 18.61
CA MET A 71 -8.49 2.81 20.02
C MET A 71 -9.08 1.46 20.48
N LYS A 72 -9.93 0.81 19.67
CA LYS A 72 -10.52 -0.50 19.98
C LYS A 72 -9.81 -1.59 19.18
N TYR A 73 -9.01 -2.42 19.85
CA TYR A 73 -8.37 -3.61 19.27
C TYR A 73 -9.41 -4.71 19.01
N SER A 74 -9.97 -4.71 17.81
CA SER A 74 -10.83 -5.80 17.31
C SER A 74 -10.04 -6.60 16.29
N LYS A 75 -9.82 -7.90 16.53
CA LYS A 75 -9.14 -8.83 15.60
C LYS A 75 -9.90 -9.03 14.27
N ARG A 76 -11.09 -8.43 14.11
CA ARG A 76 -11.86 -8.46 12.87
C ARG A 76 -11.84 -7.06 12.27
N VAL A 77 -11.26 -6.97 11.07
CA VAL A 77 -11.12 -5.78 10.24
C VAL A 77 -12.39 -4.94 10.29
N SER A 78 -12.36 -3.90 11.12
CA SER A 78 -13.45 -2.95 11.25
C SER A 78 -13.32 -1.99 10.08
N ALA A 79 -14.27 -2.04 9.14
CA ALA A 79 -14.61 -0.85 8.39
C ALA A 79 -14.87 0.24 9.44
N VAL A 80 -14.00 1.25 9.49
CA VAL A 80 -14.09 2.33 10.46
C VAL A 80 -15.29 3.19 10.06
N LYS A 81 -16.42 2.96 10.71
CA LYS A 81 -17.59 3.84 10.63
C LYS A 81 -17.29 5.09 11.46
N TRP A 82 -17.56 6.26 10.89
CA TRP A 82 -17.20 7.54 11.49
C TRP A 82 -18.27 7.95 12.50
N ASP A 83 -18.16 7.38 13.70
CA ASP A 83 -19.07 7.64 14.82
C ASP A 83 -18.32 8.47 15.88
N GLY A 84 -17.75 9.62 15.46
CA GLY A 84 -17.25 10.68 16.35
C GLY A 84 -16.11 10.38 17.34
N GLY A 85 -15.56 9.16 17.39
CA GLY A 85 -14.63 8.74 18.46
C GLY A 85 -13.20 8.41 18.02
N GLY A 86 -12.76 8.85 16.83
CA GLY A 86 -11.41 8.60 16.33
C GLY A 86 -10.43 9.73 16.67
N ALA A 87 -9.24 9.40 17.15
CA ALA A 87 -8.15 10.37 17.28
C ALA A 87 -7.40 10.47 15.94
N MET A 88 -7.20 11.70 15.46
CA MET A 88 -6.35 11.99 14.31
C MET A 88 -4.93 12.23 14.82
N ALA A 89 -3.99 11.39 14.42
CA ALA A 89 -2.59 11.61 14.74
C ALA A 89 -1.88 12.12 13.49
N TRP A 90 -1.14 13.21 13.65
CA TRP A 90 -0.27 13.78 12.63
C TRP A 90 1.10 13.14 12.79
N VAL A 91 1.51 12.26 11.87
CA VAL A 91 2.84 11.63 11.91
C VAL A 91 3.72 12.26 10.84
N VAL A 92 4.89 12.75 11.25
CA VAL A 92 5.92 13.31 10.38
C VAL A 92 7.00 12.25 10.18
N PHE A 93 7.28 11.87 8.93
CA PHE A 93 8.39 10.98 8.59
C PHE A 93 9.49 11.80 7.91
N GLY A 94 10.69 11.81 8.50
CA GLY A 94 11.90 12.32 7.86
C GLY A 94 12.47 11.28 6.90
N GLY A 95 12.88 11.71 5.71
CA GLY A 95 13.44 10.83 4.69
C GLY A 95 14.85 10.34 5.03
N GLU A 96 14.99 9.27 5.80
CA GLU A 96 16.22 8.47 5.78
C GLU A 96 16.09 7.39 4.70
N VAL A 97 16.75 7.61 3.55
CA VAL A 97 16.92 6.56 2.55
C VAL A 97 17.97 5.60 3.12
N LEU A 98 17.52 4.47 3.66
CA LEU A 98 18.41 3.36 4.00
C LEU A 98 19.03 2.82 2.70
N ASP A 99 20.35 2.70 2.68
CA ASP A 99 21.08 2.08 1.60
C ASP A 99 20.72 0.59 1.55
N LEU A 100 20.10 0.17 0.45
CA LEU A 100 19.85 -1.23 0.11
C LEU A 100 21.06 -1.84 -0.60
#